data_AF-W8YSQ8-F1
#
_entry.id   AF-W8YSQ8-F1
#
_cell.length_a   1.000
_cell.length_b   1.000
_cell.length_c   1.000
_cell.angle_alpha   90.00
_cell.angle_beta   90.00
_cell.angle_gamma   90.00
#
_symmetry.space_group_name_H-M   'P 1'
#
loop_
_entity.id
_entity.type
_entity.pdbx_description
1 polymer ?
#
loop_
_entity_poly.entity_id
_entity_poly.type
_entity_poly.pdbx_seq_one_letter_code
_entity_poly.pdbx_strand_id
1 'polypeptide(L)'
;MFREEILISPNYKIRDYTELDLRIDSDQETWDRAIDIFKDRIEGRFLLLIQELSDKARFDYKSFEYSFSSIALCCLLIETLFQFYKGLNETRRGYGWQGMNKDAFKHFFRESEYFSPYISDNDADIFYKDIRCGILHQAQTKRNSQLTIHQDQMVHTIENGIRVDIGIFTDALIQEYELYVSKIKNGQINSSVTLRENFIRKMNYITTTV
;
A
#
# COMPACT_ATOMS: atom_id res chain seq x y z
N MET A 1 -23.03 -7.85 -14.86
CA MET A 1 -23.41 -9.13 -14.24
C MET A 1 -23.25 -8.97 -12.74
N PHE A 2 -24.34 -8.96 -11.98
CA PHE A 2 -24.26 -8.96 -10.52
C PHE A 2 -23.76 -10.35 -10.08
N ARG A 3 -22.74 -10.41 -9.21
CA ARG A 3 -22.36 -11.67 -8.56
C ARG A 3 -23.26 -11.85 -7.35
N GLU A 4 -23.92 -12.99 -7.23
CA GLU A 4 -24.76 -13.33 -6.08
C GLU A 4 -23.96 -13.47 -4.78
N GLU A 5 -22.65 -13.70 -4.92
CA GLU A 5 -21.74 -13.90 -3.79
C GLU A 5 -20.73 -12.76 -3.67
N ILE A 6 -20.52 -12.34 -2.42
CA ILE A 6 -19.60 -11.26 -2.07
C ILE A 6 -18.15 -11.76 -2.13
N LEU A 7 -17.32 -11.05 -2.90
CA LEU A 7 -15.92 -11.39 -3.11
C LEU A 7 -14.98 -10.66 -2.16
N ILE A 8 -14.07 -11.41 -1.54
CA ILE A 8 -12.96 -10.82 -0.78
C ILE A 8 -11.82 -10.35 -1.70
N SER A 9 -11.69 -10.93 -2.88
CA SER A 9 -10.68 -10.63 -3.90
C SER A 9 -11.22 -10.99 -5.30
N PRO A 10 -10.54 -10.68 -6.42
CA PRO A 10 -11.04 -11.01 -7.76
C PRO A 10 -11.49 -12.47 -7.96
N ASN A 11 -10.73 -13.41 -7.39
CA ASN A 11 -10.92 -14.85 -7.59
C ASN A 11 -11.43 -15.60 -6.34
N TYR A 12 -11.56 -14.93 -5.19
CA TYR A 12 -12.02 -15.56 -3.94
C TYR A 12 -13.25 -14.89 -3.34
N LYS A 13 -14.13 -15.73 -2.80
CA LYS A 13 -15.30 -15.38 -2.00
C LYS A 13 -14.89 -15.15 -0.55
N ILE A 14 -15.72 -14.43 0.22
CA ILE A 14 -15.48 -14.25 1.66
C ILE A 14 -15.34 -15.60 2.38
N ARG A 15 -16.21 -16.58 2.04
CA ARG A 15 -16.20 -17.90 2.67
C ARG A 15 -14.88 -18.65 2.47
N ASP A 16 -14.22 -18.46 1.33
CA ASP A 16 -12.96 -19.14 1.00
C ASP A 16 -11.84 -18.75 1.98
N TYR A 17 -11.94 -17.57 2.62
CA TYR A 17 -11.04 -17.16 3.70
C TYR A 17 -11.59 -17.56 5.08
N THR A 18 -12.88 -17.33 5.36
CA THR A 18 -13.42 -17.59 6.72
C THR A 18 -13.44 -19.07 7.08
N GLU A 19 -13.63 -19.95 6.11
CA GLU A 19 -13.61 -21.41 6.31
C GLU A 19 -12.21 -21.96 6.62
N LEU A 20 -11.15 -21.18 6.39
CA LEU A 20 -9.79 -21.56 6.79
C LEU A 20 -9.62 -21.61 8.31
N ASP A 21 -10.47 -20.90 9.08
CA ASP A 21 -10.31 -20.69 10.53
C ASP A 21 -8.86 -20.37 10.91
N LEU A 22 -8.25 -19.43 10.17
CA LEU A 22 -6.82 -19.15 10.25
C LEU A 22 -6.42 -18.69 11.67
N ARG A 23 -5.48 -19.43 12.25
CA ARG A 23 -4.88 -19.16 13.57
C ARG A 23 -3.36 -19.02 13.43
N ILE A 24 -2.74 -18.48 14.47
CA ILE A 24 -1.29 -18.28 14.50
C ILE A 24 -0.51 -19.59 14.33
N ASP A 25 -1.05 -20.67 14.89
CA ASP A 25 -0.53 -22.03 14.93
C ASP A 25 -1.10 -22.95 13.85
N SER A 26 -1.89 -22.41 12.89
CA SER A 26 -2.33 -23.15 11.71
C SER A 26 -1.12 -23.70 10.92
N ASP A 27 -1.35 -24.80 10.22
CA ASP A 27 -0.33 -25.42 9.37
C ASP A 27 0.08 -24.52 8.18
N GLN A 28 1.17 -24.90 7.53
CA GLN A 28 1.74 -24.14 6.42
C GLN A 28 0.77 -24.08 5.23
N GLU A 29 -0.03 -25.12 4.98
CA GLU A 29 -1.00 -25.14 3.87
C GLU A 29 -2.11 -24.11 4.08
N THR A 30 -2.64 -24.02 5.29
CA THR A 30 -3.65 -23.02 5.68
C THR A 30 -3.08 -21.60 5.56
N TRP A 31 -1.84 -21.39 6.01
CA TRP A 31 -1.15 -20.11 5.85
C TRP A 31 -0.91 -19.74 4.39
N ASP A 32 -0.41 -20.67 3.57
CA ASP A 32 -0.18 -20.45 2.15
C ASP A 32 -1.49 -20.08 1.45
N ARG A 33 -2.59 -20.77 1.78
CA ARG A 33 -3.91 -20.47 1.23
C ARG A 33 -4.42 -19.08 1.62
N ALA A 34 -4.25 -18.68 2.88
CA ALA A 34 -4.61 -17.34 3.32
C ALA A 34 -3.77 -16.25 2.65
N ILE A 35 -2.47 -16.51 2.46
CA ILE A 35 -1.55 -15.62 1.74
C ILE A 35 -1.96 -15.50 0.28
N ASP A 36 -2.35 -16.59 -0.39
CA ASP A 36 -2.82 -16.53 -1.78
C ASP A 36 -4.08 -15.68 -1.94
N ILE A 37 -5.01 -15.73 -1.00
CA ILE A 37 -6.20 -14.86 -1.00
C ILE A 37 -5.82 -13.39 -0.83
N PHE A 38 -4.89 -13.10 0.09
CA PHE A 38 -4.35 -11.75 0.27
C PHE A 38 -3.63 -11.25 -0.98
N LYS A 39 -2.79 -12.08 -1.60
CA LYS A 39 -2.08 -11.74 -2.83
C LYS A 39 -3.04 -11.44 -3.96
N ASP A 40 -4.03 -12.30 -4.21
CA ASP A 40 -5.06 -12.07 -5.22
C ASP A 40 -5.81 -10.75 -4.98
N ARG A 41 -6.07 -10.41 -3.71
CA ARG A 41 -6.70 -9.14 -3.33
C ARG A 41 -5.83 -7.94 -3.65
N ILE A 42 -4.57 -7.93 -3.25
CA ILE A 42 -3.68 -6.78 -3.39
C ILE A 42 -3.19 -6.63 -4.84
N GLU A 43 -2.76 -7.74 -5.45
CA GLU A 43 -2.26 -7.77 -6.81
C GLU A 43 -3.36 -7.42 -7.81
N GLY A 44 -4.49 -8.12 -7.74
CA GLY A 44 -5.56 -7.99 -8.71
C GLY A 44 -6.38 -6.70 -8.59
N ARG A 45 -6.39 -6.03 -7.43
CA ARG A 45 -7.10 -4.75 -7.25
C ARG A 45 -6.20 -3.52 -7.36
N PHE A 46 -4.90 -3.66 -7.14
CA PHE A 46 -3.97 -2.53 -7.09
C PHE A 46 -2.70 -2.78 -7.91
N LEU A 47 -1.84 -3.73 -7.53
CA LEU A 47 -0.47 -3.77 -8.04
C LEU A 47 -0.37 -4.03 -9.55
N LEU A 48 -1.20 -4.92 -10.11
CA LEU A 48 -1.17 -5.17 -11.55
C LEU A 48 -1.50 -3.90 -12.35
N LEU A 49 -2.47 -3.09 -11.88
CA LEU A 49 -2.84 -1.84 -12.51
C LEU A 49 -1.80 -0.74 -12.27
N ILE A 50 -1.24 -0.65 -11.05
CA ILE A 50 -0.13 0.26 -10.72
C ILE A 50 1.05 0.02 -11.66
N GLN A 51 1.46 -1.24 -11.83
CA GLN A 51 2.55 -1.63 -12.72
C GLN A 51 2.24 -1.25 -14.17
N GLU A 52 1.06 -1.61 -14.67
CA GLU A 52 0.67 -1.32 -16.05
C GLU A 52 0.67 0.20 -16.35
N LEU A 53 0.11 1.00 -15.45
CA LEU A 53 0.05 2.46 -15.62
C LEU A 53 1.44 3.10 -15.49
N SER A 54 2.25 2.63 -14.55
CA SER A 54 3.62 3.11 -14.35
C SER A 54 4.50 2.80 -15.55
N ASP A 55 4.45 1.57 -16.07
CA ASP A 55 5.18 1.17 -17.28
C ASP A 55 4.79 2.01 -18.48
N LYS A 56 3.49 2.19 -18.73
CA LYS A 56 3.01 3.04 -19.83
C LYS A 56 3.55 4.47 -19.70
N ALA A 57 3.52 5.05 -18.50
CA ALA A 57 4.04 6.39 -18.24
C ALA A 57 5.56 6.49 -18.44
N ARG A 58 6.33 5.43 -18.12
CA ARG A 58 7.79 5.39 -18.30
C ARG A 58 8.23 5.24 -19.74
N PHE A 59 7.48 4.50 -20.57
CA PHE A 59 7.91 4.21 -21.95
C PHE A 59 7.39 5.20 -22.99
N ASP A 60 6.28 5.88 -22.69
CA ASP A 60 5.66 6.84 -23.59
C ASP A 60 5.30 8.13 -22.85
N TYR A 61 5.99 9.22 -23.17
CA TYR A 61 5.72 10.54 -22.57
C TYR A 61 4.28 11.02 -22.84
N LYS A 62 3.63 10.55 -23.92
CA LYS A 62 2.21 10.85 -24.17
C LYS A 62 1.29 10.18 -23.15
N SER A 63 1.75 9.09 -22.53
CA SER A 63 1.06 8.34 -21.49
C SER A 63 1.42 8.83 -20.08
N PHE A 64 2.17 9.92 -19.94
CA PHE A 64 2.58 10.48 -18.64
C PHE A 64 1.38 10.85 -17.75
N GLU A 65 0.22 11.15 -18.32
CA GLU A 65 -1.02 11.42 -17.59
C GLU A 65 -1.47 10.26 -16.68
N TYR A 66 -1.07 9.02 -16.98
CA TYR A 66 -1.35 7.85 -16.13
C TYR A 66 -0.61 7.89 -14.79
N SER A 67 0.45 8.69 -14.68
CA SER A 67 1.20 8.92 -13.44
C SER A 67 0.31 9.35 -12.28
N PHE A 68 -0.71 10.16 -12.57
CA PHE A 68 -1.62 10.68 -11.55
C PHE A 68 -2.46 9.56 -10.94
N SER A 69 -3.04 8.71 -11.79
CA SER A 69 -3.81 7.53 -11.38
C SER A 69 -2.93 6.49 -10.69
N SER A 70 -1.71 6.26 -11.20
CA SER A 70 -0.75 5.35 -10.59
C SER A 70 -0.44 5.76 -9.14
N ILE A 71 -0.07 7.03 -8.91
CA ILE A 71 0.20 7.50 -7.54
C ILE A 71 -1.04 7.53 -6.65
N ALA A 72 -2.22 7.80 -7.19
CA ALA A 72 -3.46 7.68 -6.43
C ALA A 72 -3.62 6.24 -5.87
N LEU A 73 -3.42 5.23 -6.72
CA LEU A 73 -3.48 3.82 -6.34
C LEU A 73 -2.36 3.45 -5.36
N CYS A 74 -1.13 3.91 -5.59
CA CYS A 74 -0.02 3.73 -4.66
C CYS A 74 -0.34 4.30 -3.27
N CYS A 75 -0.95 5.49 -3.20
CA CYS A 75 -1.35 6.09 -1.92
C CYS A 75 -2.40 5.25 -1.18
N LEU A 76 -3.40 4.71 -1.89
CA LEU A 76 -4.39 3.80 -1.30
C LEU A 76 -3.73 2.52 -0.79
N LEU A 77 -2.77 1.98 -1.55
CA LEU A 77 -2.07 0.76 -1.18
C LEU A 77 -1.10 0.96 -0.01
N ILE A 78 -0.37 2.07 0.06
CA ILE A 78 0.50 2.42 1.20
C ILE A 78 -0.31 2.42 2.50
N GLU A 79 -1.46 3.10 2.50
CA GLU A 79 -2.32 3.15 3.69
C GLU A 79 -2.87 1.76 4.05
N THR A 80 -3.22 0.95 3.04
CA THR A 80 -3.65 -0.43 3.22
C THR A 80 -2.55 -1.31 3.82
N LEU A 81 -1.34 -1.26 3.28
CA LEU A 81 -0.19 -2.02 3.78
C LEU A 81 0.19 -1.58 5.19
N PHE A 82 0.14 -0.28 5.50
CA PHE A 82 0.35 0.21 6.86
C PHE A 82 -0.67 -0.39 7.84
N GLN A 83 -1.94 -0.47 7.46
CA GLN A 83 -2.97 -1.14 8.25
C GLN A 83 -2.68 -2.63 8.46
N PHE A 84 -2.14 -3.32 7.45
CA PHE A 84 -1.70 -4.71 7.59
C PHE A 84 -0.49 -4.85 8.52
N TYR A 85 0.53 -4.00 8.36
CA TYR A 85 1.71 -3.97 9.22
C TYR A 85 1.36 -3.77 10.70
N LYS A 86 0.36 -2.93 10.98
CA LYS A 86 -0.04 -2.56 12.35
C LYS A 86 -1.32 -3.26 12.84
N GLY A 87 -1.94 -4.09 12.00
CA GLY A 87 -3.22 -4.78 12.24
C GLY A 87 -4.40 -3.83 12.51
N LEU A 88 -4.44 -2.67 11.87
CA LEU A 88 -5.47 -1.66 12.10
C LEU A 88 -6.72 -1.91 11.25
N ASN A 89 -7.90 -1.90 11.88
CA ASN A 89 -9.18 -1.98 11.17
C ASN A 89 -9.33 -0.84 10.16
N GLU A 90 -9.06 0.39 10.60
CA GLU A 90 -9.08 1.60 9.78
C GLU A 90 -8.00 2.57 10.25
N THR A 91 -7.52 3.42 9.35
CA THR A 91 -6.69 4.59 9.71
C THR A 91 -7.61 5.77 10.08
N ARG A 92 -8.48 5.63 11.09
CA ARG A 92 -9.40 6.70 11.52
C ARG A 92 -8.94 7.48 12.75
N ARG A 93 -9.43 8.73 12.85
CA ARG A 93 -9.38 9.56 14.07
C ARG A 93 -10.40 9.02 15.09
N GLY A 94 -9.92 8.46 16.21
CA GLY A 94 -10.75 8.12 17.36
C GLY A 94 -9.89 7.62 18.53
N TYR A 95 -10.01 8.26 19.70
CA TYR A 95 -9.18 8.18 20.91
C TYR A 95 -7.87 8.99 20.87
N GLY A 96 -8.00 10.32 20.93
CA GLY A 96 -6.95 11.23 21.44
C GLY A 96 -5.82 11.65 20.49
N TRP A 97 -5.65 10.98 19.35
CA TRP A 97 -4.58 11.29 18.39
C TRP A 97 -5.12 11.91 17.09
N GLN A 98 -5.05 13.24 16.97
CA GLN A 98 -5.25 13.93 15.69
C GLN A 98 -4.00 13.75 14.80
N GLY A 99 -4.02 12.88 13.79
CA GLY A 99 -2.89 12.79 12.85
C GLY A 99 -2.69 11.49 12.07
N MET A 100 -3.35 10.39 12.45
CA MET A 100 -2.96 9.04 12.01
C MET A 100 -2.78 8.79 10.51
N ASN A 101 -3.50 9.47 9.60
CA ASN A 101 -3.24 9.29 8.16
C ASN A 101 -1.90 9.89 7.73
N LYS A 102 -1.57 11.06 8.27
CA LYS A 102 -0.27 11.68 8.04
C LYS A 102 0.82 10.82 8.67
N ASP A 103 0.59 10.40 9.92
CA ASP A 103 1.53 9.58 10.66
C ASP A 103 1.72 8.21 10.00
N ALA A 104 0.67 7.61 9.42
CA ALA A 104 0.75 6.36 8.67
C ALA A 104 1.75 6.44 7.52
N PHE A 105 1.68 7.49 6.68
CA PHE A 105 2.65 7.70 5.60
C PHE A 105 4.05 7.95 6.13
N LYS A 106 4.19 8.78 7.16
CA LYS A 106 5.47 9.09 7.77
C LYS A 106 6.14 7.85 8.39
N HIS A 107 5.37 7.04 9.12
CA HIS A 107 5.84 5.78 9.69
C HIS A 107 6.16 4.77 8.60
N PHE A 108 5.29 4.62 7.60
CA PHE A 108 5.52 3.69 6.49
C PHE A 108 6.82 4.01 5.75
N PHE A 109 7.03 5.27 5.35
CA PHE A 109 8.26 5.66 4.66
C PHE A 109 9.51 5.52 5.53
N ARG A 110 9.41 5.81 6.83
CA ARG A 110 10.54 5.66 7.76
C ARG A 110 10.91 4.20 8.03
N GLU A 111 9.91 3.33 8.14
CA GLU A 111 10.11 1.92 8.53
C GLU A 111 10.42 1.00 7.34
N SER A 112 10.07 1.41 6.11
CA SER A 112 10.40 0.68 4.89
C SER A 112 11.86 0.90 4.49
N GLU A 113 12.58 -0.19 4.21
CA GLU A 113 13.95 -0.12 3.70
C GLU A 113 14.03 0.39 2.24
N TYR A 114 12.92 0.32 1.50
CA TYR A 114 12.84 0.79 0.11
C TYR A 114 12.51 2.28 -0.01
N PHE A 115 11.95 2.89 1.04
CA PHE A 115 11.59 4.31 1.06
C PHE A 115 12.50 5.17 1.96
N SER A 116 12.89 4.67 3.13
CA SER A 116 13.65 5.44 4.12
C SER A 116 14.98 6.03 3.64
N PRO A 117 15.71 5.43 2.67
CA PRO A 117 16.91 6.06 2.12
C PRO A 117 16.62 7.31 1.28
N TYR A 118 15.39 7.47 0.77
CA TYR A 118 15.03 8.49 -0.21
C TYR A 118 14.03 9.54 0.30
N ILE A 119 13.26 9.22 1.35
CA ILE A 119 12.20 10.08 1.86
C ILE A 119 12.47 10.42 3.32
N SER A 120 12.81 11.68 3.59
CA SER A 120 12.91 12.16 4.96
C SER A 120 11.53 12.33 5.60
N ASP A 121 11.51 12.49 6.93
CA ASP A 121 10.31 12.85 7.68
C ASP A 121 9.63 14.13 7.18
N ASN A 122 10.41 15.08 6.67
CA ASN A 122 9.90 16.32 6.10
C ASN A 122 9.31 16.08 4.70
N ASP A 123 9.97 15.27 3.88
CA ASP A 123 9.47 14.91 2.54
C ASP A 123 8.18 14.10 2.66
N ALA A 124 8.08 13.19 3.64
CA ALA A 124 6.86 12.45 3.95
C ALA A 124 5.68 13.38 4.29
N ASP A 125 5.93 14.41 5.09
CA ASP A 125 4.93 15.43 5.44
C ASP A 125 4.47 16.22 4.22
N ILE A 126 5.39 16.56 3.30
CA ILE A 126 5.09 17.25 2.04
C ILE A 126 4.31 16.32 1.10
N PHE A 127 4.80 15.09 0.88
CA PHE A 127 4.14 14.08 0.06
C PHE A 127 2.70 13.86 0.49
N TYR A 128 2.47 13.68 1.80
CA TYR A 128 1.12 13.48 2.33
C TYR A 128 0.18 14.65 2.01
N LYS A 129 0.65 15.89 2.23
CA LYS A 129 -0.19 17.10 2.06
C LYS A 129 -0.40 17.49 0.60
N ASP A 130 0.65 17.38 -0.21
CA ASP A 130 0.70 17.98 -1.54
C ASP A 130 0.44 17.00 -2.66
N ILE A 131 0.91 15.77 -2.50
CA ILE A 131 0.70 14.69 -3.46
C ILE A 131 -0.56 13.92 -3.05
N ARG A 132 -0.53 13.15 -1.95
CA ARG A 132 -1.66 12.29 -1.55
C ARG A 132 -2.96 13.05 -1.36
N CYS A 133 -2.97 14.07 -0.48
CA CYS A 133 -4.19 14.84 -0.21
C CYS A 133 -4.61 15.74 -1.38
N GLY A 134 -3.66 16.19 -2.21
CA GLY A 134 -3.99 16.94 -3.42
C GLY A 134 -4.70 16.06 -4.44
N ILE A 135 -4.09 14.92 -4.75
CA ILE A 135 -4.60 13.95 -5.73
C ILE A 135 -6.00 13.46 -5.33
N LEU A 136 -6.16 12.98 -4.10
CA LEU A 136 -7.40 12.31 -3.69
C LEU A 136 -8.58 13.26 -3.43
N HIS A 137 -8.34 14.52 -3.05
CA HIS A 137 -9.43 15.45 -2.70
C HIS A 137 -9.68 16.53 -3.74
N GLN A 138 -8.71 16.80 -4.61
CA GLN A 138 -8.74 17.97 -5.49
C GLN A 138 -8.25 17.68 -6.90
N ALA A 139 -7.87 16.44 -7.23
CA ALA A 139 -7.36 16.05 -8.54
C ALA A 139 -6.20 16.95 -9.03
N GLN A 140 -5.35 17.42 -8.11
CA GLN A 140 -4.13 18.18 -8.43
C GLN A 140 -2.99 17.88 -7.46
N THR A 141 -1.75 18.20 -7.82
CA THR A 141 -0.67 18.37 -6.84
C THR A 141 -0.70 19.79 -6.25
N LYS A 142 -0.03 20.02 -5.11
CA LYS A 142 0.01 21.33 -4.45
C LYS A 142 1.43 21.87 -4.31
N ARG A 143 1.53 23.20 -4.10
CA ARG A 143 2.77 23.91 -3.76
C ARG A 143 3.92 23.52 -4.71
N ASN A 144 3.70 23.62 -6.02
CA ASN A 144 4.68 23.25 -7.06
C ASN A 144 5.19 21.79 -7.01
N SER A 145 4.65 20.93 -6.13
CA SER A 145 5.05 19.53 -6.10
C SER A 145 4.66 18.87 -7.41
N GLN A 146 5.55 18.03 -7.92
CA GLN A 146 5.50 17.51 -9.29
C GLN A 146 5.66 16.00 -9.27
N LEU A 147 4.92 15.34 -10.14
CA LEU A 147 5.23 13.98 -10.54
C LEU A 147 6.25 14.06 -11.68
N THR A 148 7.21 13.14 -11.72
CA THR A 148 8.27 13.09 -12.73
C THR A 148 8.57 11.64 -13.12
N ILE A 149 9.32 11.47 -14.20
CA ILE A 149 9.90 10.19 -14.63
C ILE A 149 11.36 10.40 -15.01
N HIS A 150 12.12 9.31 -15.05
CA HIS A 150 13.54 9.28 -15.46
C HIS A 150 14.44 10.20 -14.65
N GLN A 151 14.15 10.39 -13.36
CA GLN A 151 15.05 11.04 -12.43
C GLN A 151 16.06 10.03 -11.86
N ASP A 152 17.15 10.54 -11.27
CA ASP A 152 18.17 9.73 -10.61
C ASP A 152 17.83 9.37 -9.15
N GLN A 153 16.86 10.07 -8.55
CA GLN A 153 16.36 9.79 -7.20
C GLN A 153 14.83 9.74 -7.15
N MET A 154 14.30 9.02 -6.15
CA MET A 154 12.86 8.93 -5.93
C MET A 154 12.22 10.29 -5.60
N VAL A 155 12.90 11.11 -4.79
CA VAL A 155 12.40 12.41 -4.35
C VAL A 155 13.50 13.47 -4.46
N HIS A 156 13.16 14.62 -5.03
CA HIS A 156 13.97 15.84 -4.97
C HIS A 156 13.19 16.96 -4.30
N THR A 157 13.75 17.55 -3.24
CA THR A 157 13.22 18.78 -2.65
C THR A 157 13.44 19.95 -3.62
N ILE A 158 12.41 20.76 -3.82
CA ILE A 158 12.44 22.00 -4.63
C ILE A 158 11.92 23.17 -3.80
N GLU A 159 12.13 24.40 -4.27
CA GLU A 159 11.89 25.65 -3.52
C GLU A 159 10.55 25.70 -2.76
N ASN A 160 9.47 25.14 -3.32
CA ASN A 160 8.15 25.13 -2.65
C ASN A 160 7.51 23.75 -2.54
N GLY A 161 8.22 22.65 -2.78
CA GLY A 161 7.59 21.32 -2.81
C GLY A 161 8.58 20.19 -3.03
N ILE A 162 8.10 19.10 -3.61
CA ILE A 162 8.94 17.95 -4.00
C ILE A 162 8.64 17.50 -5.43
N ARG A 163 9.66 16.96 -6.12
CA ARG A 163 9.49 16.12 -7.30
C ARG A 163 9.52 14.66 -6.88
N VAL A 164 8.59 13.85 -7.38
CA VAL A 164 8.51 12.42 -7.10
C VAL A 164 8.64 11.66 -8.41
N ASP A 165 9.68 10.82 -8.53
CA ASP A 165 9.80 9.89 -9.65
C ASP A 165 8.83 8.73 -9.49
N ILE A 166 7.86 8.63 -10.40
CA ILE A 166 6.80 7.62 -10.32
C ILE A 166 7.33 6.21 -10.52
N GLY A 167 8.33 6.05 -11.37
CA GLY A 167 8.92 4.75 -11.66
C GLY A 167 9.58 4.19 -10.42
N ILE A 168 10.54 4.94 -9.86
CA ILE A 168 11.28 4.54 -8.66
C ILE A 168 10.33 4.35 -7.47
N PHE A 169 9.35 5.25 -7.30
CA PHE A 169 8.37 5.16 -6.21
C PHE A 169 7.50 3.90 -6.33
N THR A 170 7.05 3.57 -7.54
CA THR A 170 6.23 2.37 -7.79
C THR A 170 7.03 1.10 -7.54
N ASP A 171 8.26 1.03 -8.05
CA ASP A 171 9.13 -0.14 -7.90
C ASP A 171 9.46 -0.37 -6.41
N ALA A 172 9.65 0.70 -5.62
CA ALA A 172 9.84 0.61 -4.17
C ALA A 172 8.59 0.08 -3.44
N LEU A 173 7.39 0.48 -3.87
CA LEU A 173 6.15 -0.03 -3.26
C LEU A 173 5.92 -1.51 -3.56
N ILE A 174 6.27 -1.97 -4.76
CA ILE A 174 6.21 -3.39 -5.13
C ILE A 174 7.18 -4.20 -4.28
N GLN A 175 8.43 -3.74 -4.15
CA GLN A 175 9.42 -4.38 -3.29
C GLN A 175 8.97 -4.43 -1.82
N GLU A 176 8.37 -3.37 -1.30
CA GLU A 176 7.84 -3.35 0.08
C GLU A 176 6.69 -4.34 0.27
N TYR A 177 5.82 -4.51 -0.72
CA TYR A 177 4.78 -5.53 -0.72
C TYR A 177 5.36 -6.96 -0.74
N GLU A 178 6.34 -7.23 -1.61
CA GLU A 178 7.00 -8.53 -1.69
C GLU A 178 7.70 -8.87 -0.38
N LEU A 179 8.36 -7.89 0.24
CA LEU A 179 8.95 -8.02 1.56
C LEU A 179 7.89 -8.35 2.63
N TYR A 180 6.76 -7.64 2.65
CA TYR A 180 5.66 -7.94 3.56
C TYR A 180 5.18 -9.38 3.43
N VAL A 181 4.92 -9.85 2.18
CA VAL A 181 4.50 -11.23 1.89
C VAL A 181 5.55 -12.24 2.38
N SER A 182 6.84 -11.97 2.12
CA SER A 182 7.92 -12.84 2.58
C SER A 182 7.98 -12.95 4.11
N LYS A 183 7.77 -11.83 4.83
CA LYS A 183 7.79 -11.78 6.30
C LYS A 183 6.65 -12.58 6.92
N ILE A 184 5.42 -12.48 6.38
CA ILE A 184 4.29 -13.27 6.87
C ILE A 184 4.42 -14.75 6.50
N LYS A 185 5.02 -15.07 5.33
CA LYS A 185 5.23 -16.46 4.92
C LYS A 185 6.24 -17.18 5.82
N ASN A 186 7.37 -16.54 6.13
CA ASN A 186 8.49 -17.20 6.79
C ASN A 186 8.32 -17.39 8.30
N GLY A 187 7.40 -16.70 8.97
CA GLY A 187 6.80 -17.08 10.28
C GLY A 187 7.71 -17.34 11.50
N GLN A 188 9.04 -17.32 11.39
CA GLN A 188 9.97 -17.90 12.37
C GLN A 188 10.74 -16.89 13.24
N ILE A 189 10.55 -15.57 13.05
CA ILE A 189 11.22 -14.54 13.85
C ILE A 189 10.18 -13.95 14.82
N ASN A 190 10.56 -13.60 16.06
CA ASN A 190 9.62 -13.03 17.04
C ASN A 190 8.83 -11.81 16.50
N SER A 191 9.40 -11.05 15.56
CA SER A 191 8.72 -9.97 14.84
C SER A 191 7.66 -10.45 13.81
N SER A 192 7.80 -11.65 13.24
CA SER A 192 6.82 -12.23 12.30
C SER A 192 5.59 -12.80 12.99
N VAL A 193 5.67 -13.19 14.26
CA VAL A 193 4.49 -13.62 15.04
C VAL A 193 3.51 -12.45 15.17
N THR A 194 4.00 -11.29 15.62
CA THR A 194 3.18 -10.06 15.69
C THR A 194 2.65 -9.65 14.31
N LEU A 195 3.43 -9.86 13.24
CA LEU A 195 2.98 -9.53 11.89
C LEU A 195 1.85 -10.46 11.41
N ARG A 196 1.93 -11.76 11.71
CA ARG A 196 0.86 -12.74 11.41
C ARG A 196 -0.41 -12.46 12.22
N GLU A 197 -0.29 -12.08 13.48
CA GLU A 197 -1.45 -11.62 14.29
C GLU A 197 -2.10 -10.37 13.67
N ASN A 198 -1.28 -9.41 13.24
CA ASN A 198 -1.76 -8.20 12.57
C ASN A 198 -2.46 -8.52 11.24
N PHE A 199 -1.92 -9.44 10.47
CA PHE A 199 -2.53 -9.95 9.24
C PHE A 199 -3.90 -10.59 9.51
N ILE A 200 -3.99 -11.53 10.46
CA ILE A 200 -5.25 -12.20 10.84
C ILE A 200 -6.29 -11.15 11.25
N ARG A 201 -5.91 -10.24 12.16
CA ARG A 201 -6.80 -9.17 12.62
C ARG A 201 -7.34 -8.33 11.47
N LYS A 202 -6.47 -7.94 10.53
CA LYS A 202 -6.87 -7.12 9.40
C LYS A 202 -7.77 -7.86 8.41
N MET A 203 -7.43 -9.11 8.08
CA MET A 203 -8.24 -9.94 7.19
C MET A 203 -9.61 -10.25 7.79
N ASN A 204 -9.66 -10.56 9.09
CA ASN A 204 -10.93 -10.79 9.80
C ASN A 204 -11.80 -9.52 9.83
N TYR A 205 -11.20 -8.33 10.00
CA TYR A 205 -11.96 -7.09 9.87
C TYR A 205 -12.56 -6.94 8.48
N ILE A 206 -11.78 -7.20 7.42
CA ILE A 206 -12.26 -7.15 6.04
C ILE A 206 -13.47 -8.08 5.85
N THR A 207 -13.45 -9.32 6.32
CA THR A 207 -14.58 -10.25 6.09
C THR A 207 -15.88 -9.85 6.79
N THR A 208 -15.81 -8.99 7.82
CA THR A 208 -17.00 -8.51 8.55
C THR A 208 -17.61 -7.22 7.98
N THR A 209 -16.98 -6.61 6.97
CA THR A 209 -17.32 -5.25 6.50
C THR A 209 -17.71 -5.17 5.03
N VAL A 210 -17.74 -6.31 4.33
CA VAL A 210 -18.02 -6.40 2.88
C VAL A 210 -19.41 -6.98 2.65
#